data_AF-A0A674D279-F1
#
_entry.id   AF-A0A674D279-F1
#
_cell.length_a   1.000
_cell.length_b   1.000
_cell.length_c   1.000
_cell.angle_alpha   90.00
_cell.angle_beta   90.00
_cell.angle_gamma   90.00
#
_symmetry.space_group_name_H-M   'P 1'
#
loop_
_entity.id
_entity.type
_entity.pdbx_description
1 polymer ?
#
loop_
_entity_poly.entity_id
_entity_poly.type
_entity_poly.pdbx_seq_one_letter_code
_entity_poly.pdbx_strand_id
1 'polypeptide(L)'
;MLYLTVKRETLISRLYLFPWNPSQIQAVKQQEMSEGSKRILITNPEQSLKLNSSFRLNIPFSTAINPQRIHLIQRDSTTSFFRAIVKMTGVDIEMELFSDDERTVWKEMVSHGRSTCQSSLCTLVPDA
;
A
#
# COMPACT_ATOMS: atom_id res chain seq x y z
N MET A 1 -2.35 1.69 5.88
CA MET A 1 -2.91 0.35 5.54
C MET A 1 -2.57 0.02 4.11
N LEU A 2 -2.14 -1.21 3.82
CA LEU A 2 -1.73 -1.64 2.48
C LEU A 2 -2.72 -2.64 1.88
N TYR A 3 -3.06 -2.43 0.61
CA TYR A 3 -3.86 -3.34 -0.21
C TYR A 3 -3.13 -3.68 -1.50
N LEU A 4 -3.17 -4.94 -1.88
CA LEU A 4 -2.53 -5.45 -3.09
C LEU A 4 -3.55 -6.10 -4.02
N THR A 5 -3.46 -5.78 -5.31
CA THR A 5 -4.22 -6.48 -6.37
C THR A 5 -3.23 -7.02 -7.41
N VAL A 6 -3.30 -8.31 -7.70
CA VAL A 6 -2.56 -8.90 -8.81
C VAL A 6 -3.40 -8.80 -10.08
N LYS A 7 -2.83 -8.22 -11.15
CA LYS A 7 -3.43 -8.17 -12.48
C LYS A 7 -2.42 -8.65 -13.51
N ARG A 8 -2.63 -9.86 -14.04
CA ARG A 8 -1.70 -10.54 -14.97
C ARG A 8 -0.29 -10.59 -14.37
N GLU A 9 0.67 -9.88 -14.96
CA GLU A 9 2.08 -9.81 -14.54
C GLU A 9 2.40 -8.54 -13.73
N THR A 10 1.37 -7.80 -13.31
CA THR A 10 1.53 -6.55 -12.56
C THR A 10 0.88 -6.65 -11.18
N LEU A 11 1.55 -6.10 -10.19
CA LEU A 11 1.01 -5.86 -8.87
C LEU A 11 0.59 -4.40 -8.77
N ILE A 12 -0.64 -4.15 -8.34
CA ILE A 12 -1.12 -2.83 -7.97
C ILE A 12 -1.10 -2.75 -6.45
N SER A 13 -0.24 -1.89 -5.92
CA SER A 13 -0.17 -1.57 -4.50
C SER A 13 -0.94 -0.28 -4.22
N ARG A 14 -1.80 -0.30 -3.20
CA ARG A 14 -2.50 0.88 -2.68
C ARG A 14 -2.18 1.06 -1.21
N LEU A 15 -1.35 2.07 -0.89
CA LEU A 15 -0.99 2.42 0.48
C LEU A 15 -1.82 3.60 0.95
N TYR A 16 -2.75 3.36 1.86
CA TYR A 16 -3.61 4.36 2.46
C TYR A 16 -3.01 4.95 3.73
N LEU A 17 -3.03 6.29 3.82
CA LEU A 17 -2.72 7.05 5.01
C LEU A 17 -4.02 7.60 5.59
N PHE A 18 -4.32 7.25 6.85
CA PHE A 18 -5.56 7.65 7.52
C PHE A 18 -5.25 8.57 8.72
N PRO A 19 -5.93 9.71 8.88
CA PRO A 19 -6.22 10.22 10.21
C PRO A 19 -7.14 9.20 10.90
N TRP A 20 -7.02 8.97 12.20
CA TRP A 20 -7.79 7.94 12.91
C TRP A 20 -9.32 8.15 12.75
N ASN A 21 -9.93 7.44 11.78
CA ASN A 21 -11.35 7.52 11.42
C ASN A 21 -11.86 6.11 11.08
N PRO A 22 -12.53 5.41 12.03
CA PRO A 22 -12.98 4.04 11.83
C PRO A 22 -13.95 3.83 10.67
N SER A 23 -14.88 4.77 10.46
CA SER A 23 -15.87 4.68 9.37
C SER A 23 -15.19 4.73 8.00
N GLN A 24 -14.19 5.60 7.84
CA GLN A 24 -13.41 5.70 6.61
C GLN A 24 -12.57 4.44 6.36
N ILE A 25 -11.94 3.91 7.42
CA ILE A 25 -11.18 2.66 7.36
C ILE A 25 -12.08 1.50 6.89
N GLN A 26 -13.30 1.42 7.41
CA GLN A 26 -14.27 0.39 7.02
C GLN A 26 -14.74 0.54 5.57
N ALA A 27 -15.05 1.76 5.13
CA ALA A 27 -15.48 2.04 3.77
C ALA A 27 -14.39 1.65 2.74
N VAL A 28 -13.13 2.06 2.98
CA VAL A 28 -12.00 1.68 2.12
C VAL A 28 -11.81 0.17 2.09
N LYS A 29 -11.93 -0.50 3.25
CA LYS A 29 -11.83 -1.96 3.30
C LYS A 29 -12.89 -2.62 2.42
N GLN A 30 -14.14 -2.19 2.49
CA GLN A 30 -15.23 -2.75 1.68
C GLN A 30 -15.00 -2.51 0.19
N GLN A 31 -14.60 -1.30 -0.19
CA GLN A 31 -14.28 -0.97 -1.59
C GLN A 31 -13.15 -1.86 -2.12
N GLU A 32 -12.01 -1.91 -1.44
CA GLU A 32 -10.85 -2.70 -1.89
C GLU A 32 -11.17 -4.18 -1.99
N MET A 33 -11.97 -4.72 -1.06
CA MET A 33 -12.42 -6.11 -1.14
C MET A 33 -13.33 -6.35 -2.35
N SER A 34 -14.20 -5.40 -2.70
CA SER A 34 -15.04 -5.50 -3.91
C SER A 34 -14.22 -5.45 -5.21
N GLU A 35 -13.06 -4.78 -5.20
CA GLU A 35 -12.11 -4.72 -6.33
C GLU A 35 -11.17 -5.94 -6.40
N GLY A 36 -11.33 -6.92 -5.49
CA GLY A 36 -10.50 -8.12 -5.42
C GLY A 36 -9.12 -7.89 -4.81
N SER A 37 -8.90 -6.77 -4.13
CA SER A 37 -7.65 -6.51 -3.40
C SER A 37 -7.57 -7.33 -2.11
N LYS A 38 -6.36 -7.73 -1.75
CA LYS A 38 -6.07 -8.36 -0.47
C LYS A 38 -5.40 -7.35 0.45
N ARG A 39 -5.90 -7.26 1.69
CA ARG A 39 -5.28 -6.46 2.74
C ARG A 39 -4.01 -7.16 3.21
N ILE A 40 -2.92 -6.41 3.29
CA ILE A 40 -1.67 -6.87 3.89
C ILE A 40 -1.53 -6.21 5.25
N LEU A 41 -1.12 -7.00 6.24
CA LEU A 41 -0.71 -6.50 7.54
C LEU A 41 0.67 -5.87 7.37
N ILE A 42 0.77 -4.60 7.71
CA ILE A 42 2.01 -3.84 7.73
C ILE A 42 2.27 -3.33 9.14
N THR A 43 3.53 -3.13 9.44
CA THR A 43 3.98 -2.47 10.66
C THR A 43 3.48 -1.04 10.75
N ASN A 44 3.40 -0.53 11.98
CA ASN A 44 3.16 0.90 12.17
C ASN A 44 4.43 1.68 11.81
N PRO A 45 4.30 2.94 11.36
CA PRO A 45 5.43 3.84 11.23
C PRO A 45 6.26 3.92 12.51
N GLU A 46 7.58 4.13 12.36
CA GLU A 46 8.50 4.29 13.51
C GLU A 46 8.11 5.48 14.38
N GLN A 47 7.50 6.50 13.75
CA GLN A 47 6.97 7.69 14.40
C GLN A 47 5.58 8.00 13.87
N SER A 48 4.71 8.53 14.75
CA SER A 48 3.38 8.99 14.34
C SER A 48 3.47 9.99 13.19
N LEU A 49 2.73 9.71 12.12
CA LEU A 49 2.67 10.61 10.97
C LEU A 49 1.99 11.92 11.38
N LYS A 50 2.67 13.04 11.12
CA LYS A 50 2.15 14.36 11.44
C LYS A 50 1.04 14.75 10.47
N LEU A 51 -0.09 15.22 11.01
CA LEU A 51 -1.13 15.87 10.23
C LEU A 51 -0.57 17.12 9.55
N ASN A 52 -1.15 17.50 8.42
CA ASN A 52 -0.73 18.60 7.55
C ASN A 52 0.69 18.47 6.97
N SER A 53 1.33 17.31 7.13
CA SER A 53 2.63 17.00 6.54
C SER A 53 2.47 16.25 5.23
N SER A 54 3.52 16.28 4.42
CA SER A 54 3.53 15.66 3.10
C SER A 54 4.47 14.46 3.09
N PHE A 55 4.04 13.38 2.43
CA PHE A 55 4.75 12.11 2.40
C PHE A 55 5.03 11.68 0.98
N ARG A 56 6.13 10.96 0.77
CA ARG A 56 6.50 10.35 -0.52
C ARG A 56 6.69 8.85 -0.32
N LEU A 57 6.14 8.06 -1.22
CA LEU A 57 6.34 6.62 -1.25
C LEU A 57 7.44 6.27 -2.25
N ASN A 58 8.37 5.42 -1.85
CA ASN A 58 9.35 4.77 -2.70
C ASN A 58 9.08 3.28 -2.72
N ILE A 59 9.06 2.71 -3.93
CA ILE A 59 8.96 1.29 -4.16
C ILE A 59 9.95 0.97 -5.27
N PRO A 60 11.07 0.29 -4.98
CA PRO A 60 12.00 -0.18 -6.01
C PRO A 60 11.25 -1.01 -7.06
N PHE A 61 11.65 -0.84 -8.33
CA PHE A 61 11.03 -1.54 -9.48
C PHE A 61 9.55 -1.22 -9.75
N SER A 62 8.99 -0.20 -9.08
CA SER A 62 7.72 0.37 -9.51
C SER A 62 7.88 1.06 -10.87
N THR A 63 6.90 0.85 -11.76
CA THR A 63 6.85 1.53 -13.06
C THR A 63 6.07 2.84 -12.96
N ALA A 64 5.22 2.98 -11.96
CA ALA A 64 4.50 4.21 -11.68
C ALA A 64 4.08 4.27 -10.21
N ILE A 65 4.18 5.46 -9.60
CA ILE A 65 3.57 5.79 -8.31
C ILE A 65 2.77 7.08 -8.49
N ASN A 66 1.49 7.05 -8.15
CA ASN A 66 0.60 8.21 -8.25
C ASN A 66 -0.30 8.33 -7.00
N PRO A 67 -0.40 9.51 -6.38
CA PRO A 67 0.43 10.70 -6.63
C PRO A 67 1.88 10.47 -6.18
N GLN A 68 2.82 11.29 -6.65
CA GLN A 68 4.22 11.23 -6.19
C GLN A 68 4.35 11.64 -4.71
N ARG A 69 3.45 12.51 -4.24
CA ARG A 69 3.42 13.01 -2.87
C ARG A 69 1.98 13.15 -2.38
N ILE A 70 1.77 12.90 -1.10
CA ILE A 70 0.45 12.97 -0.45
C ILE A 70 0.53 13.87 0.75
N HIS A 71 -0.43 14.78 0.87
CA HIS A 71 -0.63 15.55 2.09
C HIS A 71 -1.58 14.81 3.02
N LEU A 72 -1.10 14.45 4.22
CA LEU A 72 -1.94 13.82 5.23
C LEU A 72 -2.77 14.89 5.92
N ILE A 73 -4.02 15.00 5.52
CA ILE A 73 -4.98 15.98 6.05
C ILE A 73 -6.24 15.25 6.51
N GLN A 74 -6.91 15.82 7.51
CA GLN A 74 -8.22 15.34 7.92
C GLN A 74 -9.27 15.85 6.94
N ARG A 75 -9.90 14.93 6.22
CA ARG A 75 -11.03 15.21 5.32
C ARG A 75 -12.15 14.21 5.60
N ASP A 76 -13.38 14.69 5.51
CA ASP A 76 -14.56 13.88 5.83
C ASP A 76 -14.87 12.82 4.76
N SER A 77 -14.42 13.02 3.51
CA SER A 77 -14.85 12.19 2.37
C SER A 77 -13.72 11.62 1.50
N THR A 78 -12.50 12.16 1.56
CA THR A 78 -11.42 11.75 0.64
C THR A 78 -10.28 11.08 1.39
N THR A 79 -10.05 9.80 1.11
CA THR A 79 -8.91 9.07 1.66
C THR A 79 -7.67 9.31 0.81
N SER A 80 -6.57 9.62 1.47
CA SER A 80 -5.29 9.82 0.79
C SER A 80 -4.57 8.48 0.63
N PHE A 81 -4.24 8.09 -0.60
CA PHE A 81 -3.51 6.86 -0.87
C PHE A 81 -2.55 6.97 -2.04
N PHE A 82 -1.43 6.27 -1.94
CA PHE A 82 -0.53 6.05 -3.06
C PHE A 82 -1.02 4.86 -3.85
N ARG A 83 -1.04 4.97 -5.16
CA ARG A 83 -1.21 3.84 -6.07
C ARG A 83 0.09 3.60 -6.80
N ALA A 84 0.71 2.46 -6.55
CA ALA A 84 1.90 2.01 -7.26
C ALA A 84 1.61 0.83 -8.18
N ILE A 85 2.19 0.84 -9.38
CA ILE A 85 2.23 -0.31 -10.27
C ILE A 85 3.64 -0.88 -10.19
N VAL A 86 3.75 -2.16 -9.84
CA VAL A 86 5.01 -2.87 -9.70
C VAL A 86 4.98 -4.07 -10.63
N LYS A 87 6.08 -4.30 -11.36
CA LYS A 87 6.22 -5.52 -12.16
C LYS A 87 6.42 -6.70 -11.20
N MET A 88 5.69 -7.79 -11.39
CA MET A 88 5.92 -8.99 -10.58
C MET A 88 7.25 -9.61 -10.98
N THR A 89 8.23 -9.49 -10.10
CA THR A 89 9.59 -10.02 -10.29
C THR A 89 9.84 -11.29 -9.48
N GLY A 90 8.88 -11.74 -8.68
CA GLY A 90 9.03 -12.90 -7.79
C GLY A 90 9.94 -12.67 -6.58
N VAL A 91 10.32 -11.41 -6.33
CA VAL A 91 11.09 -10.98 -5.15
C VAL A 91 10.19 -10.21 -4.18
N ASP A 92 10.55 -10.18 -2.91
CA ASP A 92 9.87 -9.33 -1.94
C ASP A 92 9.99 -7.85 -2.32
N ILE A 93 8.95 -7.06 -2.04
CA ILE A 93 8.94 -5.63 -2.35
C ILE A 93 9.33 -4.84 -1.12
N GLU A 94 10.46 -4.17 -1.20
CA GLU A 94 10.78 -3.10 -0.27
C GLU A 94 9.85 -1.91 -0.52
N MET A 95 9.24 -1.39 0.54
CA MET A 95 8.48 -0.14 0.48
C MET A 95 8.99 0.79 1.56
N GLU A 96 9.20 2.05 1.18
CA GLU A 96 9.68 3.10 2.08
C GLU A 96 8.81 4.34 1.98
N LEU A 97 8.35 4.83 3.12
CA LEU A 97 7.63 6.09 3.24
C LEU A 97 8.56 7.14 3.81
N PHE A 98 8.63 8.28 3.14
CA PHE A 98 9.43 9.43 3.52
C PHE A 98 8.53 10.58 3.99
N SER A 99 8.96 11.31 5.01
CA SER A 99 8.38 12.59 5.43
C SER A 99 8.80 13.73 4.49
N ASP A 100 8.34 14.94 4.83
CA ASP A 100 8.66 16.18 4.14
C ASP A 100 10.14 16.54 4.19
N ASP A 101 10.83 16.21 5.28
CA ASP A 101 12.27 16.35 5.46
C ASP A 101 13.09 15.17 4.91
N GLU A 102 12.47 14.31 4.09
CA GLU A 102 13.08 13.12 3.46
C GLU A 102 13.68 12.10 4.45
N ARG A 103 13.24 12.12 5.71
CA ARG A 103 13.50 11.02 6.64
C ARG A 103 12.58 9.85 6.35
N THR A 104 13.11 8.64 6.47
CA THR A 104 12.29 7.43 6.46
C THR A 104 11.44 7.39 7.71
N VAL A 105 10.12 7.32 7.56
CA VAL A 105 9.15 7.21 8.67
C VAL A 105 8.56 5.80 8.77
N TRP A 106 8.67 5.02 7.70
CA TRP A 106 8.27 3.63 7.65
C TRP A 106 9.05 2.94 6.54
N LYS A 107 9.53 1.73 6.82
CA LYS A 107 10.20 0.87 5.85
C LYS A 107 9.82 -0.57 6.13
N GLU A 108 9.43 -1.30 5.10
CA GLU A 108 9.02 -2.68 5.26
C GLU A 108 9.27 -3.51 4.00
N MET A 109 9.66 -4.77 4.22
CA MET A 109 9.68 -5.79 3.18
C MET A 109 8.30 -6.45 3.11
N VAL A 110 7.56 -6.15 2.06
CA VAL A 110 6.25 -6.74 1.79
C VAL A 110 6.48 -8.00 0.98
N SER A 111 6.30 -9.16 1.64
CA SER A 111 6.37 -10.43 0.93
C SER A 111 5.21 -10.54 -0.05
N HIS A 112 5.54 -10.93 -1.27
CA HIS A 112 4.54 -11.50 -2.15
C HIS A 112 4.30 -12.92 -1.63
N GLY A 113 3.45 -13.08 -0.62
CA GLY A 113 3.12 -14.40 -0.07
C GLY A 113 2.97 -15.42 -1.19
N ARG A 114 3.62 -16.59 -1.05
CA ARG A 114 3.79 -17.60 -2.11
C ARG A 114 2.56 -17.67 -3.01
N SER A 115 2.65 -17.11 -4.22
CA SER A 115 1.61 -17.32 -5.22
C SER A 115 1.83 -18.72 -5.78
N THR A 116 1.07 -19.70 -5.28
CA THR A 116 0.94 -20.98 -5.98
C THR A 116 0.08 -20.74 -7.22
N CYS A 117 0.75 -20.59 -8.36
CA CYS A 117 0.09 -20.51 -9.65
C CYS A 117 -0.27 -21.92 -10.11
N GLN A 118 -1.48 -22.39 -9.81
CA GLN A 118 -2.12 -23.45 -10.60
C GLN A 118 -2.98 -22.78 -11.67
N SER A 119 -2.80 -23.22 -12.91
CA SER A 119 -3.35 -22.70 -14.17
C SER A 119 -4.34 -21.52 -14.02
N SER A 120 -3.91 -20.35 -14.49
CA SER A 120 -4.71 -19.12 -14.65
C SER A 120 -5.29 -18.45 -13.39
N LEU A 121 -5.08 -18.96 -12.17
CA LEU A 121 -5.53 -18.31 -10.94
C LEU A 121 -4.37 -18.12 -9.94
N CYS A 122 -3.87 -16.89 -9.81
CA CYS A 122 -2.88 -16.54 -8.79
C CYS A 122 -3.58 -16.29 -7.45
N THR A 123 -3.41 -17.20 -6.49
CA THR A 123 -3.95 -17.02 -5.13
C THR A 123 -2.82 -16.65 -4.18
N LEU A 124 -2.83 -15.45 -3.61
CA LEU A 124 -1.95 -15.13 -2.47
C LEU A 124 -2.34 -16.00 -1.27
N VAL A 125 -1.44 -16.88 -0.85
CA VAL A 125 -1.59 -17.73 0.33
C VAL A 125 -0.89 -17.03 1.51
N PRO A 126 -1.55 -16.84 2.66
CA PRO A 126 -0.87 -16.35 3.87
C PRO A 126 0.06 -17.43 4.42
N ASP A 127 1.24 -17.03 4.90
CA ASP A 127 2.12 -17.93 5.65
C ASP A 127 1.43 -18.31 6.97
N ALA A 128 1.45 -19.62 7.25
CA ALA A 128 0.81 -20.26 8.39
C ALA A 128 1.54 -19.98 9.71
#